data_AF-A0A631AYX6-F1
#
_entry.id   AF-A0A631AYX6-F1
#
_cell.length_a   1.000
_cell.length_b   1.000
_cell.length_c   1.000
_cell.angle_alpha   90.00
_cell.angle_beta   90.00
_cell.angle_gamma   90.00
#
_symmetry.space_group_name_H-M   'P 1'
#
loop_
_entity.id
_entity.type
_entity.pdbx_description
1 polymer ?
#
loop_
_entity_poly.entity_id
_entity_poly.type
_entity_poly.pdbx_seq_one_letter_code
_entity_poly.pdbx_strand_id
1 'polypeptide(L)' 'MKITLIIPTYNAGSLWPNVLDAIKQQTIYPDKLIVIDSGSKDE' A
#
# COMPACT_ATOMS: atom_id res chain seq x y z
N MET A 1 5.25 6.32 -18.39
CA MET A 1 5.61 7.02 -17.14
C MET A 1 6.13 5.98 -16.17
N LYS A 2 7.15 6.26 -15.35
CA LYS A 2 7.57 5.33 -14.29
C LYS A 2 7.05 5.85 -12.96
N ILE A 3 6.19 5.09 -12.30
CA ILE A 3 5.51 5.44 -11.06
C ILE A 3 5.98 4.51 -9.95
N THR A 4 6.39 5.09 -8.82
CA THR A 4 6.66 4.33 -7.59
C THR A 4 5.64 4.75 -6.54
N LEU A 5 4.88 3.78 -6.02
CA LEU A 5 3.96 3.97 -4.92
C LEU A 5 4.69 3.61 -3.61
N ILE A 6 4.79 4.56 -2.69
CA ILE A 6 5.41 4.37 -1.37
C ILE A 6 4.31 4.52 -0.32
N ILE A 7 4.11 3.48 0.50
CA ILE A 7 3.09 3.45 1.55
C ILE A 7 3.80 3.25 2.90
N PRO A 8 4.01 4.31 3.69
CA PRO A 8 4.32 4.14 5.10
C PRO A 8 3.09 3.63 5.83
N THR A 9 3.28 2.70 6.76
CA THR A 9 2.20 2.14 7.58
C THR A 9 2.64 2.00 9.03
N TYR A 10 1.67 2.15 9.94
CA TYR A 10 1.80 1.86 11.36
C TYR A 10 0.42 1.56 11.91
N ASN A 11 0.20 0.33 12.37
CA ASN A 11 -1.05 -0.15 12.90
C ASN A 11 -2.28 0.12 12.02
N ALA A 12 -2.19 -0.23 10.72
CA ALA A 12 -3.23 -0.01 9.73
C ALA A 12 -3.86 -1.31 9.18
N GLY A 13 -3.76 -2.40 9.94
CA GLY A 13 -4.24 -3.73 9.59
C GLY A 13 -5.59 -3.79 8.91
N SER A 14 -6.58 -3.23 9.61
CA SER A 14 -7.98 -3.17 9.15
C SER A 14 -8.20 -2.40 7.84
N LEU A 15 -7.26 -1.55 7.43
CA LEU A 15 -7.36 -0.76 6.19
C LEU A 15 -6.75 -1.46 4.98
N TRP A 16 -5.83 -2.41 5.19
CA TRP A 16 -5.11 -3.08 4.11
C TRP A 16 -6.00 -3.77 3.07
N PRO A 17 -7.11 -4.43 3.42
CA PRO A 17 -8.02 -4.98 2.42
C PRO A 17 -8.50 -3.91 1.42
N ASN A 18 -8.91 -2.75 1.93
CA ASN A 18 -9.38 -1.63 1.11
C ASN A 18 -8.24 -1.01 0.29
N VAL A 19 -7.05 -0.90 0.86
CA VAL A 19 -5.86 -0.37 0.16
C VAL A 19 -5.49 -1.28 -1.01
N LEU A 20 -5.47 -2.59 -0.80
CA LEU A 20 -5.15 -3.57 -1.84
C LEU A 20 -6.18 -3.54 -2.96
N ASP A 21 -7.46 -3.41 -2.64
CA ASP A 21 -8.52 -3.31 -3.63
C ASP A 21 -8.46 -2.00 -4.42
N ALA A 22 -8.13 -0.87 -3.77
CA ALA A 22 -7.92 0.41 -4.45
C ALA A 22 -6.73 0.37 -5.43
N ILE A 23 -5.64 -0.32 -5.06
CA ILE A 23 -4.47 -0.51 -5.95
C ILE A 23 -4.85 -1.35 -7.17
N LYS A 24 -5.64 -2.43 -6.99
CA LYS A 24 -6.13 -3.26 -8.10
C LYS A 24 -7.08 -2.54 -9.05
N GLN A 25 -7.73 -1.48 -8.60
CA GLN A 25 -8.66 -0.69 -9.42
C GLN A 25 -7.97 0.44 -10.21
N GLN A 26 -6.67 0.67 -10.01
CA GLN A 26 -5.95 1.70 -10.75
C GLN A 26 -5.93 1.35 -12.25
N THR A 27 -6.26 2.32 -13.10
CA THR A 27 -6.15 2.19 -14.56
C THR A 27 -4.70 2.22 -15.04
N ILE A 28 -3.80 2.76 -14.23
CA ILE A 28 -2.34 2.73 -14.42
C ILE A 28 -1.71 2.18 -13.14
N TYR A 29 -1.10 1.01 -13.23
CA TYR A 29 -0.43 0.38 -12.09
C TYR A 29 0.91 1.06 -11.79
N PRO A 30 1.33 1.10 -10.52
CA PRO A 30 2.69 1.50 -10.19
C PRO A 30 3.68 0.44 -10.70
N ASP A 31 4.81 0.88 -11.26
CA ASP A 31 5.90 -0.01 -11.67
C ASP A 31 6.63 -0.61 -10.45
N LYS A 32 6.58 0.09 -9.32
CA LYS A 32 7.14 -0.32 -8.04
C LYS A 32 6.21 0.05 -6.89
N LEU A 33 5.99 -0.89 -5.99
CA LEU A 33 5.29 -0.68 -4.73
C LEU A 33 6.27 -0.94 -3.58
N ILE A 34 6.40 0.03 -2.68
CA ILE A 34 7.24 -0.07 -1.49
C ILE A 34 6.35 0.20 -0.29
N VAL A 35 6.20 -0.79 0.59
CA VAL A 35 5.51 -0.65 1.88
C VAL A 35 6.57 -0.53 2.97
N ILE A 36 6.46 0.51 3.80
CA ILE A 36 7.40 0.77 4.89
C ILE A 36 6.62 0.65 6.20
N ASP A 37 6.77 -0.48 6.87
CA ASP A 37 6.19 -0.68 8.19
C ASP A 37 7.05 -0.02 9.27
N SER A 38 6.38 0.74 10.15
CA SER A 38 7.03 1.45 11.26
C SER A 38 7.03 0.64 12.56
N GLY A 39 7.01 -0.69 12.47
CA GLY A 39 6.97 -1.60 13.61
C GLY A 39 5.55 -1.83 14.11
N SER A 40 4.62 -2.11 13.19
CA SER A 40 3.23 -2.41 13.53
C SER A 40 3.14 -3.63 14.45
N LYS A 41 2.13 -3.63 15.31
CA LYS A 41 1.82 -4.71 16.27
C LYS A 41 0.39 -5.22 16.14
N ASP A 42 -0.38 -4.63 15.24
CA ASP A 42 -1.70 -5.12 14.85
C ASP A 42 -1.58 -6.18 13.75
N GLU A 43 -2.74 -6.64 13.26
CA GLU A 43 -2.89 -7.71 12.26
C GLU A 43 -2.76 -7.22 10.82
#